data_AF-A0A925T3C6-F1
#
_entry.id   AF-A0A925T3C6-F1
#
_cell.length_a   1.000
_cell.length_b   1.000
_cell.length_c   1.000
_cell.angle_alpha   90.00
_cell.angle_beta   90.00
_cell.angle_gamma   90.00
#
_symmetry.space_group_name_H-M   'P 1'
#
loop_
_entity.id
_entity.type
_entity.pdbx_description
1 polymer ?
#
loop_
_entity_poly.entity_id
_entity_poly.type
_entity_poly.pdbx_seq_one_letter_code
_entity_poly.pdbx_strand_id
1 'polypeptide(L)'
;MKKQMFRERECVHREDGPEGDFYNGEFYVQALQRLPIEQAMQVSKKVSSFFWVDAPHIMVWLCADCATELGLADTPRALTQAARRQA
;
A
#
# COMPACT_ATOMS: atom_id res chain seq x y z
N MET A 1 -7.81 19.40 15.21
CA MET A 1 -7.69 18.12 14.50
C MET A 1 -6.34 17.50 14.83
N LYS A 2 -6.29 16.35 15.53
CA LYS A 2 -5.02 15.63 15.75
C LYS A 2 -4.55 15.07 14.41
N LYS A 3 -3.34 15.43 13.95
CA LYS A 3 -2.71 14.78 12.80
C LYS A 3 -2.57 13.30 13.14
N GLN A 4 -3.42 12.44 12.57
CA GLN A 4 -3.19 11.00 12.63
C GLN A 4 -1.89 10.72 11.88
N MET A 5 -0.86 10.32 12.63
CA MET A 5 0.38 9.79 12.08
C MET A 5 0.11 8.33 11.73
N PHE A 6 -0.07 8.05 10.45
CA PHE A 6 -0.15 6.67 9.97
C PHE A 6 1.25 6.05 10.05
N ARG A 7 1.34 4.78 10.45
CA ARG A 7 2.61 4.03 10.38
C ARG A 7 2.85 3.62 8.93
N GLU A 8 4.07 3.72 8.45
CA GLU A 8 4.41 3.31 7.09
C GLU A 8 4.82 1.84 7.06
N ARG A 9 4.40 1.15 6.01
CA ARG A 9 4.91 -0.15 5.57
C ARG A 9 5.32 0.01 4.12
N GLU A 10 6.36 -0.68 3.70
CA GLU A 10 6.93 -0.49 2.38
C GLU A 10 7.18 -1.83 1.72
N CYS A 11 7.05 -1.85 0.40
CA CYS A 11 7.59 -2.96 -0.34
C CYS A 11 9.12 -2.94 -0.31
N VAL A 12 9.72 -4.13 -0.35
CA VAL A 12 11.18 -4.35 -0.29
C VAL A 12 11.96 -3.59 -1.38
N HIS A 13 11.30 -3.22 -2.48
CA HIS A 13 11.93 -2.49 -3.57
C HIS A 13 12.17 -1.00 -3.28
N ARG A 14 11.76 -0.46 -2.12
CA ARG A 14 11.96 0.96 -1.80
C ARG A 14 13.45 1.36 -1.81
N GLU A 15 14.30 0.45 -1.37
CA GLU A 15 15.76 0.67 -1.30
C GLU A 15 16.41 0.77 -2.68
N ASP A 16 15.79 0.18 -3.71
CA ASP A 16 16.32 0.14 -5.09
C ASP A 16 16.05 1.45 -5.89
N GLY A 17 15.40 2.43 -5.27
CA GLY A 17 15.08 3.73 -5.88
C GLY A 17 13.95 3.81 -6.94
N PRO A 18 13.01 2.86 -7.10
CA PRO A 18 11.89 3.02 -8.01
C PRO A 18 10.86 4.05 -7.49
N GLU A 19 10.13 4.67 -8.42
CA GLU A 19 8.96 5.48 -8.09
C GLU A 19 7.84 4.60 -7.49
N GLY A 20 7.04 5.19 -6.60
CA GLY A 20 5.95 4.49 -5.95
C GLY A 20 5.05 5.41 -5.14
N ASP A 21 3.88 4.89 -4.79
CA ASP A 21 2.81 5.62 -4.14
C ASP A 21 2.40 4.99 -2.82
N PHE A 22 1.79 5.82 -1.97
CA PHE A 22 1.21 5.37 -0.70
C PHE A 22 -0.28 5.02 -0.86
N TYR A 23 -0.64 3.86 -0.35
CA TYR A 23 -2.00 3.33 -0.33
C TYR A 23 -2.46 3.16 1.12
N ASN A 24 -3.76 3.32 1.38
CA ASN A 24 -4.31 3.00 2.69
C ASN A 24 -4.20 1.49 2.95
N GLY A 25 -3.82 1.09 4.18
CA GLY A 25 -3.68 -0.31 4.54
C GLY A 25 -4.93 -1.16 4.32
N GLU A 26 -6.14 -0.61 4.51
CA GLU A 26 -7.39 -1.31 4.23
C GLU A 26 -7.56 -1.59 2.73
N PHE A 27 -7.19 -0.65 1.86
CA PHE A 27 -7.25 -0.86 0.41
C PHE A 27 -6.22 -1.89 -0.06
N TYR A 28 -5.03 -1.88 0.53
CA TYR A 28 -4.04 -2.91 0.30
C TYR A 28 -4.56 -4.31 0.70
N VAL A 29 -5.14 -4.46 1.89
CA VAL A 29 -5.72 -5.73 2.35
C VAL A 29 -6.88 -6.16 1.45
N GLN A 30 -7.77 -5.23 1.06
CA GLN A 30 -8.86 -5.53 0.12
C GLN A 30 -8.35 -5.96 -1.25
N ALA A 31 -7.24 -5.39 -1.74
CA ALA A 31 -6.62 -5.80 -3.00
C ALA A 31 -6.05 -7.21 -2.91
N LEU A 32 -5.33 -7.53 -1.83
CA LEU A 32 -4.85 -8.90 -1.57
C LEU A 32 -5.98 -9.92 -1.53
N GLN A 33 -7.11 -9.58 -0.90
CA GLN A 33 -8.28 -10.46 -0.78
C GLN A 33 -8.96 -10.77 -2.13
N ARG A 34 -8.68 -9.99 -3.19
CA ARG A 34 -9.23 -10.24 -4.54
C ARG A 34 -8.35 -11.17 -5.38
N LEU A 35 -7.13 -11.46 -4.93
CA LEU A 35 -6.20 -12.34 -5.64
C LEU A 35 -6.40 -13.81 -5.26
N PRO A 36 -6.01 -14.75 -6.12
CA PRO A 36 -5.81 -16.14 -5.74
C PRO A 36 -4.84 -16.24 -4.55
N ILE A 37 -5.08 -17.20 -3.65
CA ILE A 37 -4.33 -17.30 -2.38
C ILE A 37 -2.81 -17.36 -2.57
N GLU A 38 -2.33 -18.12 -3.56
CA GLU A 38 -0.90 -18.23 -3.85
C GLU A 38 -0.32 -16.86 -4.24
N GLN A 39 -1.02 -16.13 -5.11
CA GLN A 39 -0.58 -14.81 -5.55
C GLN A 39 -0.62 -13.80 -4.38
N ALA A 40 -1.69 -13.78 -3.58
CA ALA A 40 -1.78 -12.94 -2.39
C ALA A 40 -0.63 -13.21 -1.39
N MET A 41 -0.26 -14.48 -1.21
CA MET A 41 0.87 -14.89 -0.36
C MET A 41 2.22 -14.46 -0.94
N GLN A 42 2.40 -14.47 -2.27
CA GLN A 42 3.63 -13.97 -2.90
C GLN A 42 3.75 -12.46 -2.77
N VAL A 43 2.67 -11.70 -3.04
CA VAL A 43 2.72 -10.24 -2.93
C VAL A 43 2.89 -9.78 -1.49
N SER A 44 2.21 -10.39 -0.54
CA SER A 44 2.30 -9.98 0.88
C SER A 44 3.70 -10.13 1.47
N LYS A 45 4.52 -11.08 0.98
CA LYS A 45 5.93 -11.22 1.38
C LYS A 45 6.82 -10.08 0.90
N LYS A 46 6.39 -9.32 -0.11
CA LYS A 46 7.12 -8.17 -0.64
C LYS A 46 6.94 -6.93 0.24
N VAL A 47 6.01 -6.90 1.19
CA VAL A 47 5.70 -5.74 2.04
C VAL A 47 6.08 -6.05 3.48
N SER A 48 6.65 -5.07 4.21
CA SER A 48 6.96 -5.22 5.63
C SER A 48 5.75 -5.70 6.43
N SER A 49 5.96 -6.64 7.35
CA SER A 49 4.86 -7.28 8.08
C SER A 49 4.08 -6.29 8.97
N PHE A 50 2.79 -6.57 9.13
CA PHE A 50 1.88 -5.84 10.00
C PHE A 50 0.69 -6.73 10.39
N PHE A 51 -0.01 -6.40 11.47
CA PHE A 51 -1.24 -7.08 11.86
C PHE A 51 -2.42 -6.54 11.07
N TRP A 52 -3.32 -7.39 10.57
CA TRP A 52 -4.46 -6.93 9.77
C TRP A 52 -5.37 -5.94 10.52
N VAL A 53 -5.45 -6.06 11.85
CA VAL A 53 -6.17 -5.09 12.71
C VAL A 53 -5.57 -3.67 12.63
N ASP A 54 -4.30 -3.53 12.25
CA ASP A 54 -3.62 -2.26 12.07
C ASP A 54 -3.90 -1.61 10.70
N ALA A 55 -4.53 -2.30 9.75
CA ALA A 55 -4.76 -1.81 8.39
C ALA A 55 -5.38 -0.39 8.31
N PRO A 56 -6.35 0.00 9.16
CA PRO A 56 -6.90 1.37 9.17
C PRO A 56 -5.91 2.45 9.65
N HIS A 57 -4.78 2.06 10.22
CA HIS A 57 -3.80 2.92 10.87
C HIS A 57 -2.42 2.92 10.19
N ILE A 58 -2.31 2.29 9.02
CA ILE A 58 -1.07 2.26 8.25
C ILE A 58 -1.26 2.82 6.83
N MET A 59 -0.15 3.30 6.28
CA MET A 59 0.00 3.51 4.83
C MET A 59 0.99 2.48 4.31
N VAL A 60 0.69 1.90 3.15
CA VAL A 60 1.56 0.96 2.45
C VAL A 60 2.15 1.65 1.23
N TRP A 61 3.46 1.84 1.21
CA TRP A 61 4.18 2.28 0.03
C TRP A 61 4.42 1.10 -0.91
N LEU A 62 4.08 1.25 -2.18
CA LEU A 62 4.29 0.26 -3.23
C LEU A 62 4.96 0.92 -4.43
N CYS A 63 6.00 0.28 -4.98
CA CYS A 63 6.50 0.61 -6.31
C CYS A 63 5.43 0.34 -7.38
N ALA A 64 5.60 0.93 -8.56
CA ALA A 64 4.67 0.79 -9.69
C ALA A 64 4.34 -0.67 -10.03
N ASP A 65 5.33 -1.56 -10.02
CA ASP A 65 5.13 -2.99 -10.32
C ASP A 65 4.26 -3.69 -9.28
N CYS A 66 4.53 -3.45 -7.98
CA CYS A 66 3.75 -4.04 -6.90
C CYS A 66 2.31 -3.50 -6.87
N ALA A 67 2.13 -2.21 -7.19
CA ALA A 67 0.81 -1.61 -7.33
C ALA A 67 0.02 -2.19 -8.52
N THR A 68 0.70 -2.43 -9.64
CA THR A 68 0.11 -3.03 -10.84
C THR A 68 -0.31 -4.47 -10.59
N GLU A 69 0.53 -5.27 -9.92
CA GLU A 69 0.23 -6.66 -9.56
C GLU A 69 -1.02 -6.77 -8.66
N LEU A 70 -1.28 -5.75 -7.83
CA LEU A 70 -2.47 -5.64 -6.98
C LEU A 70 -3.67 -4.99 -7.67
N GLY A 71 -3.55 -4.54 -8.92
CA GLY A 71 -4.58 -3.77 -9.63
C GLY A 71 -4.87 -2.40 -9.00
N LEU A 72 -3.93 -1.87 -8.21
CA LEU A 72 -4.05 -0.58 -7.51
C LEU A 72 -3.58 0.59 -8.36
N ALA A 73 -2.69 0.35 -9.34
CA ALA A 73 -2.12 1.38 -10.22
C ALA A 73 -3.20 2.17 -10.99
N ASP A 74 -4.26 1.50 -11.44
CA ASP A 74 -5.34 2.12 -12.22
C ASP A 74 -6.54 2.60 -11.38
N THR A 75 -6.49 2.38 -10.05
CA THR A 75 -7.64 2.63 -9.19
C THR A 75 -7.57 4.03 -8.59
N PRO A 76 -8.58 4.91 -8.78
CA PRO A 76 -8.61 6.27 -8.22
C PRO A 76 -8.74 6.32 -6.67
N ARG A 77 -8.63 5.18 -6.00
CA ARG A 77 -8.66 5.01 -4.54
C ARG A 77 -7.30 5.17 -3.89
N ALA A 78 -6.24 5.41 -4.68
CA ALA A 78 -5.01 5.92 -4.12
C ALA A 78 -5.33 7.25 -3.43
N LEU A 79 -5.36 7.24 -2.09
CA LEU A 79 -5.15 8.46 -1.33
C LEU A 79 -3.69 8.84 -1.55
N THR A 80 -3.37 9.29 -2.77
CA THR A 80 -2.06 9.82 -3.09
C THR A 80 -1.87 10.98 -2.12
N GLN A 81 -0.83 10.92 -1.29
CA GLN A 81 -0.48 12.03 -0.42
C GLN A 81 -0.23 13.34 -1.21
N ALA A 82 -0.09 13.25 -2.55
CA ALA A 82 -0.14 14.38 -3.46
C ALA A 82 -1.39 15.28 -3.25
N ALA A 83 -2.55 14.70 -2.95
CA ALA A 83 -3.78 15.46 -2.68
C ALA A 83 -3.74 16.25 -1.36
N ARG A 84 -2.75 16.02 -0.48
CA ARG A 84 -2.61 16.72 0.82
C ARG A 84 -1.63 17.89 0.78
N ARG A 85 -0.97 18.16 -0.35
CA ARG A 85 -0.06 19.32 -0.52
C ARG A 85 -0.74 20.56 -1.14
N GLN A 86 -2.03 20.50 -1.47
CA GLN A 86 -2.82 21.65 -1.93
C GLN A 86 -4.05 21.85 -1.04
N ALA A 87 -3.85 22.35 0.17
CA ALA A 87 -4.87 22.99 0.99
C ALA A 87 -4.19 23.94 1.98
#